data_AF-A0A151F4P5-F1
#
_entry.id   AF-A0A151F4P5-F1
#
_cell.length_a   1.000
_cell.length_b   1.000
_cell.length_c   1.000
_cell.angle_alpha   90.00
_cell.angle_beta   90.00
_cell.angle_gamma   90.00
#
_symmetry.space_group_name_H-M   'P 1'
#
loop_
_entity.id
_entity.type
_entity.pdbx_description
1 polymer ?
#
loop_
_entity_poly.entity_id
_entity_poly.type
_entity_poly.pdbx_seq_one_letter_code
_entity_poly.pdbx_strand_id
1 'polypeptide(L)'
;MPKDDKFLREFFVECEKAMQWRSETETKLLNIFMILNPIIVTAILGINELVSDKRIFLCLTLLMAAFLILITMLLTSIIKAEHKAYEVIGKQVIKIWEYFKLFEKGAYIDNDAILEDEARDYGTGKGYLRTLYILWVITIMVNAFIISIGVIEYLSSI
;
A
#
# COMPACT_ATOMS: atom_id res chain seq x y z
N MET A 1 20.75 30.76 -18.08
CA MET A 1 19.75 29.81 -17.53
C MET A 1 18.98 29.23 -18.71
N PRO A 2 18.69 27.92 -18.74
CA PRO A 2 17.95 27.32 -19.86
C PRO A 2 16.61 28.04 -19.98
N LYS A 3 16.32 28.55 -21.18
CA LYS A 3 15.20 29.46 -21.48
C LYS A 3 13.88 28.74 -21.77
N ASP A 4 13.84 27.42 -21.68
CA ASP A 4 12.67 26.65 -22.10
C ASP A 4 11.85 26.21 -20.89
N ASP A 5 10.79 26.97 -20.62
CA ASP A 5 9.67 26.60 -19.74
C ASP A 5 9.17 25.17 -20.02
N LYS A 6 9.27 24.76 -21.29
CA LYS A 6 9.00 23.42 -21.80
C LYS A 6 9.85 22.34 -21.13
N PHE A 7 11.16 22.57 -20.94
CA PHE A 7 12.06 21.60 -20.29
C PHE A 7 11.66 21.35 -18.84
N LEU A 8 11.29 22.41 -18.10
CA LEU A 8 10.90 22.30 -16.69
C LEU A 8 9.55 21.59 -16.53
N ARG A 9 8.61 21.83 -17.45
CA ARG A 9 7.33 21.10 -17.51
C ARG A 9 7.53 19.63 -17.88
N GLU A 10 8.40 19.33 -18.84
CA GLU A 10 8.75 17.94 -19.21
C GLU A 10 9.41 17.22 -18.04
N PHE A 11 10.35 17.85 -17.35
CA PHE A 11 11.00 17.30 -16.16
C PHE A 11 10.01 17.02 -15.01
N PHE A 12 9.03 17.92 -14.80
CA PHE A 12 7.96 17.73 -13.83
C PHE A 12 7.14 16.47 -14.15
N VAL A 13 6.71 16.30 -15.41
CA VAL A 13 5.95 15.14 -15.86
C VAL A 13 6.77 13.85 -15.74
N GLU A 14 8.07 13.89 -16.03
CA GLU A 14 8.97 12.75 -15.83
C GLU A 14 9.10 12.37 -14.35
N CYS A 15 9.22 13.34 -13.46
CA CYS A 15 9.26 13.11 -12.02
C CYS A 15 7.95 12.50 -11.51
N GLU A 16 6.81 12.99 -11.98
CA GLU A 16 5.51 12.48 -11.62
C GLU A 16 5.32 11.03 -12.09
N LYS A 17 5.65 10.75 -13.36
CA LYS A 17 5.61 9.39 -13.93
C LYS A 17 6.56 8.45 -13.20
N ALA A 18 7.77 8.89 -12.91
CA ALA A 18 8.70 8.09 -12.13
C ALA A 18 8.03 7.72 -10.81
N MET A 19 7.47 8.67 -10.07
CA MET A 19 6.87 8.42 -8.77
C MET A 19 5.56 7.61 -8.75
N GLN A 20 4.93 7.34 -9.90
CA GLN A 20 3.77 6.45 -9.99
C GLN A 20 4.09 5.01 -9.54
N TRP A 21 5.37 4.62 -9.55
CA TRP A 21 5.84 3.31 -9.09
C TRP A 21 5.31 2.95 -7.69
N ARG A 22 5.16 3.95 -6.79
CA ARG A 22 4.61 3.73 -5.43
C ARG A 22 3.18 3.20 -5.49
N SER A 23 2.32 3.88 -6.25
CA SER A 23 0.92 3.51 -6.41
C SER A 23 0.77 2.16 -7.10
N GLU A 24 1.62 1.87 -8.07
CA GLU A 24 1.65 0.56 -8.73
C GLU A 24 2.03 -0.56 -7.76
N THR A 25 3.06 -0.36 -6.93
CA THR A 25 3.49 -1.34 -5.93
C THR A 25 2.39 -1.58 -4.90
N GLU A 26 1.77 -0.54 -4.36
CA GLU A 26 0.63 -0.65 -3.44
C GLU A 26 -0.51 -1.47 -4.07
N THR A 27 -0.86 -1.18 -5.32
CA THR A 27 -1.94 -1.86 -6.05
C THR A 27 -1.60 -3.33 -6.32
N LYS A 28 -0.36 -3.63 -6.74
CA LYS A 28 0.12 -5.00 -6.99
C LYS A 28 0.08 -5.82 -5.70
N LEU A 29 0.57 -5.27 -4.59
CA LEU A 29 0.55 -5.94 -3.28
C LEU A 29 -0.88 -6.20 -2.81
N LEU A 30 -1.78 -5.21 -2.95
CA LEU A 30 -3.17 -5.36 -2.56
C LEU A 30 -3.89 -6.42 -3.42
N ASN A 31 -3.64 -6.46 -4.73
CA ASN A 31 -4.20 -7.48 -5.62
C ASN A 31 -3.72 -8.88 -5.27
N ILE A 32 -2.41 -9.07 -5.02
CA ILE A 32 -1.87 -10.35 -4.57
C ILE A 32 -2.51 -10.78 -3.26
N PHE A 33 -2.63 -9.85 -2.30
CA PHE A 33 -3.27 -10.12 -1.02
C PHE A 33 -4.76 -10.50 -1.17
N MET A 34 -5.50 -9.81 -2.03
CA MET A 34 -6.90 -10.12 -2.34
C MET A 34 -7.08 -11.51 -2.95
N ILE A 35 -6.16 -11.95 -3.79
CA ILE A 35 -6.18 -13.30 -4.40
C ILE A 35 -5.78 -14.38 -3.39
N LEU A 36 -4.84 -14.08 -2.49
CA LEU A 36 -4.34 -15.03 -1.51
C LEU A 36 -5.41 -15.45 -0.48
N ASN A 37 -6.23 -14.49 -0.03
CA ASN A 37 -7.28 -14.75 0.98
C ASN A 37 -8.28 -15.87 0.59
N PRO A 38 -8.94 -15.87 -0.59
CA PRO A 38 -9.85 -16.94 -0.98
C PRO A 38 -9.14 -18.28 -1.18
N ILE A 39 -7.87 -18.29 -1.62
CA ILE A 39 -7.06 -19.52 -1.70
C ILE A 39 -6.91 -20.14 -0.32
N ILE A 40 -6.55 -19.32 0.68
CA ILE A 40 -6.39 -19.79 2.07
C ILE A 40 -7.71 -20.31 2.64
N VAL A 41 -8.81 -19.60 2.43
CA VAL A 41 -10.13 -20.04 2.89
C VAL A 41 -10.51 -21.38 2.25
N THR A 42 -10.33 -21.53 0.94
CA THR A 42 -10.61 -22.78 0.23
C THR A 42 -9.73 -23.93 0.74
N ALA A 43 -8.45 -23.65 1.00
CA ALA A 43 -7.53 -24.63 1.57
C ALA A 43 -7.98 -25.10 2.95
N ILE A 44 -8.45 -24.20 3.82
CA ILE A 44 -8.99 -24.56 5.14
C ILE A 44 -10.23 -25.44 5.03
N LEU A 45 -11.15 -25.11 4.12
CA LEU A 45 -12.35 -25.92 3.89
C LEU A 45 -11.97 -27.33 3.40
N GLY A 46 -11.01 -27.44 2.48
CA GLY A 46 -10.50 -28.74 2.03
C GLY A 46 -9.80 -29.54 3.13
N ILE A 47 -9.06 -28.87 4.03
CA ILE A 47 -8.43 -29.53 5.18
C ILE A 47 -9.47 -30.08 6.16
N ASN A 48 -10.61 -29.41 6.33
CA ASN A 48 -11.69 -29.88 7.22
C ASN A 48 -12.21 -31.27 6.83
N GLU A 49 -12.29 -31.56 5.53
CA GLU A 49 -12.72 -32.88 5.03
C GLU A 49 -11.66 -33.97 5.25
N LEU A 50 -10.38 -33.58 5.27
CA LEU A 50 -9.25 -34.51 5.41
C LEU A 50 -8.88 -34.80 6.86
N VAL A 51 -9.07 -33.83 7.76
CA VAL A 51 -8.65 -33.92 9.16
C VAL A 51 -9.84 -34.36 10.02
N SER A 52 -9.81 -35.62 10.44
CA SER A 52 -10.85 -36.21 11.28
C SER A 52 -10.81 -35.70 12.73
N ASP A 53 -9.62 -35.35 13.24
CA ASP A 53 -9.45 -34.80 14.58
C ASP A 53 -9.72 -33.29 14.60
N LYS A 54 -10.84 -32.91 15.19
CA LYS A 54 -11.28 -31.52 15.26
C LYS A 54 -10.42 -30.62 16.15
N ARG A 55 -9.65 -31.19 17.09
CA ARG A 55 -8.65 -30.41 17.85
C ARG A 55 -7.47 -30.02 16.97
N ILE A 56 -7.01 -30.95 16.14
CA ILE A 56 -5.94 -30.67 15.17
C ILE A 56 -6.42 -29.64 14.16
N PHE A 57 -7.65 -29.78 13.66
CA PHE A 57 -8.26 -28.80 12.75
C PHE A 57 -8.33 -27.40 13.37
N LEU A 58 -8.81 -27.27 14.61
CA LEU A 58 -8.83 -25.99 15.32
C LEU A 58 -7.43 -25.37 15.43
N CYS A 59 -6.42 -26.14 15.83
CA CYS A 59 -5.03 -25.66 15.88
C CYS A 59 -4.53 -25.16 14.52
N LEU A 60 -4.86 -25.86 13.42
CA LEU A 60 -4.50 -25.44 12.06
C LEU A 60 -5.18 -24.13 11.66
N THR A 61 -6.47 -23.95 11.98
CA THR A 61 -7.17 -22.68 11.69
C THR A 61 -6.58 -21.50 12.45
N LEU A 62 -6.20 -21.69 13.72
CA LEU A 62 -5.51 -20.68 14.52
C LEU A 62 -4.11 -20.35 13.98
N LEU A 63 -3.35 -21.38 13.57
CA LEU A 63 -2.03 -21.20 12.97
C LEU A 63 -2.12 -20.42 11.66
N MET A 64 -3.10 -20.75 10.80
CA MET A 64 -3.31 -20.06 9.54
C MET A 64 -3.74 -18.60 9.76
N ALA A 65 -4.58 -18.35 10.76
CA ALA A 65 -4.95 -16.98 11.13
C ALA A 65 -3.75 -16.15 11.61
N ALA A 66 -2.90 -16.74 12.47
CA ALA A 66 -1.65 -16.10 12.91
C ALA A 66 -0.70 -15.82 11.73
N PHE A 67 -0.60 -16.75 10.78
CA PHE A 67 0.20 -16.59 9.57
C PHE A 67 -0.29 -15.43 8.69
N LEU A 68 -1.62 -15.30 8.50
CA LEU A 68 -2.23 -14.17 7.81
C LEU A 68 -1.91 -12.82 8.47
N ILE A 69 -1.91 -12.77 9.81
CA ILE A 69 -1.51 -11.57 10.56
C ILE A 69 -0.05 -11.23 10.26
N LEU A 70 0.86 -12.21 10.26
CA LEU A 70 2.28 -11.99 9.96
C LEU A 70 2.48 -11.44 8.55
N ILE A 71 1.79 -12.00 7.55
CA ILE A 71 1.81 -11.47 6.17
C ILE A 71 1.32 -10.02 6.14
N THR A 72 0.22 -9.72 6.83
CA THR A 72 -0.37 -8.38 6.91
C THR A 72 0.61 -7.37 7.53
N MET A 73 1.33 -7.76 8.59
CA MET A 73 2.38 -6.93 9.19
C MET A 73 3.54 -6.69 8.23
N LEU A 74 3.98 -7.71 7.50
CA LEU A 74 5.03 -7.60 6.48
C LEU A 74 4.63 -6.61 5.38
N LEU A 75 3.43 -6.76 4.81
CA LEU A 75 2.89 -5.86 3.79
C LEU A 75 2.76 -4.43 4.31
N THR A 76 2.30 -4.26 5.55
CA THR A 76 2.25 -2.96 6.21
C THR A 76 3.64 -2.31 6.31
N SER A 77 4.66 -3.08 6.65
CA SER A 77 6.05 -2.60 6.74
C SER A 77 6.56 -2.14 5.38
N ILE A 78 6.33 -2.94 4.32
CA ILE A 78 6.72 -2.61 2.94
C ILE A 78 6.05 -1.32 2.50
N ILE A 79 4.71 -1.20 2.63
CA ILE A 79 3.97 0.01 2.22
C ILE A 79 4.49 1.26 2.96
N LYS A 80 4.79 1.15 4.26
CA LYS A 80 5.37 2.27 5.02
C LYS A 80 6.78 2.63 4.56
N ALA A 81 7.61 1.64 4.24
CA ALA A 81 8.95 1.87 3.72
C ALA A 81 8.92 2.60 2.37
N GLU A 82 8.05 2.15 1.46
CA GLU A 82 7.88 2.79 0.15
C GLU A 82 7.34 4.21 0.26
N HIS A 83 6.38 4.44 1.16
CA HIS A 83 5.89 5.79 1.43
C HIS A 83 7.00 6.70 1.98
N LYS A 84 7.85 6.20 2.88
CA LYS A 84 8.98 6.97 3.41
C LYS A 84 9.99 7.29 2.31
N ALA A 85 10.27 6.36 1.40
CA ALA A 85 11.12 6.62 0.24
C ALA A 85 10.52 7.71 -0.66
N TYR A 86 9.21 7.62 -0.94
CA TYR A 86 8.46 8.62 -1.70
C TYR A 86 8.52 10.01 -1.05
N GLU A 87 8.34 10.12 0.28
CA GLU A 87 8.44 11.38 1.02
C GLU A 87 9.85 11.99 0.93
N VAL A 88 10.90 11.17 1.05
CA VAL A 88 12.30 11.62 0.95
C VAL A 88 12.60 12.18 -0.45
N ILE A 89 12.19 11.48 -1.51
CA ILE A 89 12.41 11.93 -2.88
C ILE A 89 11.57 13.20 -3.16
N GLY A 90 10.31 13.24 -2.70
CA GLY A 90 9.45 14.43 -2.82
C GLY A 90 10.08 15.67 -2.20
N LYS A 91 10.64 15.56 -0.99
CA LYS A 91 11.38 16.66 -0.34
C LYS A 91 12.61 17.11 -1.13
N GLN A 92 13.33 16.19 -1.77
CA GLN A 92 14.47 16.54 -2.62
C GLN A 92 14.03 17.28 -3.88
N VAL A 93 12.95 16.82 -4.51
CA VAL A 93 12.36 17.46 -5.70
C VAL A 93 11.89 18.89 -5.38
N ILE A 94 11.20 19.09 -4.26
CA ILE A 94 10.78 20.43 -3.82
C ILE A 94 11.98 21.36 -3.64
N LYS A 95 13.07 20.89 -3.00
CA LYS A 95 14.29 21.70 -2.85
C LYS A 95 14.91 22.10 -4.19
N ILE A 96 14.87 21.21 -5.18
CA ILE A 96 15.35 21.51 -6.53
C ILE A 96 14.45 22.60 -7.15
N TRP A 97 13.14 22.47 -7.04
CA TRP A 97 12.18 23.46 -7.55
C TRP A 97 12.31 24.83 -6.88
N GLU A 98 12.54 24.87 -5.57
CA GLU A 98 12.83 26.10 -4.83
C GLU A 98 14.16 26.73 -5.26
N TYR A 99 15.21 25.93 -5.46
CA TYR A 99 16.50 26.42 -5.96
C TYR A 99 16.36 27.09 -7.34
N PHE A 100 15.52 26.53 -8.21
CA PHE A 100 15.21 27.10 -9.51
C PHE A 100 14.12 28.19 -9.47
N LYS A 101 13.58 28.53 -8.29
CA LYS A 101 12.55 29.57 -8.11
C LYS A 101 11.26 29.30 -8.91
N LEU A 102 10.90 28.03 -9.09
CA LEU A 102 9.71 27.63 -9.88
C LEU A 102 8.37 28.10 -9.27
N PHE A 103 8.38 28.42 -7.98
CA PHE A 103 7.23 28.96 -7.24
C PHE A 103 7.18 30.50 -7.22
N GLU A 104 8.25 31.19 -7.63
CA GLU A 104 8.32 32.66 -7.57
C GLU A 104 7.69 33.28 -8.82
N LYS A 105 6.67 34.11 -8.63
CA LYS A 105 6.11 34.95 -9.71
C LYS A 105 7.17 35.96 -10.16
N GLY A 106 7.39 36.09 -11.47
CA GLY A 106 8.39 37.00 -12.04
C GLY A 106 9.80 36.45 -12.18
N ALA A 107 10.05 35.18 -11.81
CA ALA A 107 11.33 34.52 -12.10
C ALA A 107 11.49 34.17 -13.59
N TYR A 108 10.38 34.13 -14.33
CA TYR A 108 10.32 33.73 -15.75
C TYR A 108 9.64 34.81 -16.61
N ILE A 109 9.89 34.73 -17.93
CA ILE A 109 9.54 35.77 -18.91
C ILE A 109 8.04 36.12 -18.91
N ASP A 110 7.18 35.14 -18.62
CA ASP A 110 5.72 35.33 -18.59
C ASP A 110 5.18 35.88 -17.25
N ASN A 111 6.05 36.28 -16.31
CA ASN A 111 5.71 36.83 -14.99
C ASN A 111 4.85 35.94 -14.06
N ASP A 112 4.40 34.78 -14.53
CA ASP A 112 3.71 33.77 -13.75
C ASP A 112 4.70 32.78 -13.09
N ALA A 113 4.27 32.17 -11.99
CA ALA A 113 4.97 31.04 -11.41
C ALA A 113 4.70 29.79 -12.29
N ILE A 114 5.72 28.96 -12.49
CA ILE A 114 5.57 27.73 -13.29
C ILE A 114 4.77 26.68 -12.51
N LEU A 115 4.94 26.66 -11.19
CA LEU A 115 4.26 25.73 -10.29
C LEU A 115 3.34 26.49 -9.32
N GLU A 116 2.18 25.90 -9.06
CA GLU A 116 1.25 26.35 -8.01
C GLU A 116 1.80 25.99 -6.62
N ASP A 117 1.38 26.74 -5.59
CA ASP A 117 1.83 26.50 -4.20
C ASP A 117 1.45 25.11 -3.69
N GLU A 118 0.39 24.50 -4.23
CA GLU A 118 -0.05 23.13 -3.93
C GLU A 118 1.02 22.08 -4.28
N ALA A 119 1.89 22.36 -5.26
CA ALA A 119 3.00 21.47 -5.60
C ALA A 119 4.07 21.39 -4.49
N ARG A 120 4.01 22.24 -3.46
CA ARG A 120 4.84 22.10 -2.24
C ARG A 120 4.45 20.90 -1.39
N ASP A 121 3.25 20.34 -1.58
CA ASP A 121 2.81 19.12 -0.90
C ASP A 121 3.28 17.84 -1.62
N TYR A 122 4.11 17.97 -2.65
CA TYR A 122 4.66 16.84 -3.38
C TYR A 122 5.44 15.87 -2.47
N GLY A 123 5.11 14.58 -2.53
CA GLY A 123 5.68 13.59 -1.61
C GLY A 123 4.86 13.31 -0.33
N THR A 124 3.79 14.07 -0.05
CA THR A 124 3.03 13.96 1.21
C THR A 124 1.73 13.15 1.11
N GLY A 125 1.47 12.52 -0.05
CA GLY A 125 0.20 11.85 -0.33
C GLY A 125 -0.23 10.83 0.72
N LYS A 126 -1.40 11.04 1.33
CA LYS A 126 -1.98 10.20 2.40
C LYS A 126 -2.62 8.89 1.91
N GLY A 127 -2.57 8.60 0.61
CA GLY A 127 -3.22 7.43 0.00
C GLY A 127 -2.85 6.10 0.65
N TYR A 128 -1.58 5.95 1.05
CA TYR A 128 -1.07 4.73 1.69
C TYR A 128 -1.82 4.38 3.00
N LEU A 129 -2.31 5.37 3.75
CA LEU A 129 -3.09 5.12 4.98
C LEU A 129 -4.41 4.40 4.66
N ARG A 130 -5.04 4.75 3.53
CA ARG A 130 -6.25 4.07 3.07
C ARG A 130 -5.94 2.64 2.65
N THR A 131 -4.82 2.42 1.95
CA THR A 131 -4.34 1.08 1.57
C THR A 131 -4.11 0.21 2.82
N LEU A 132 -3.42 0.75 3.84
CA LEU A 132 -3.19 0.06 5.11
C LEU A 132 -4.50 -0.26 5.83
N TYR A 133 -5.44 0.68 5.87
CA TYR A 133 -6.74 0.46 6.50
C TYR A 133 -7.51 -0.69 5.84
N ILE A 134 -7.60 -0.68 4.49
CA ILE A 134 -8.26 -1.74 3.73
C ILE A 134 -7.61 -3.10 4.00
N LEU A 135 -6.28 -3.15 3.98
CA LEU A 135 -5.50 -4.36 4.25
C LEU A 135 -5.86 -4.96 5.62
N TRP A 136 -5.84 -4.15 6.69
CA TRP A 136 -6.18 -4.60 8.03
C TRP A 136 -7.64 -5.02 8.19
N VAL A 137 -8.58 -4.29 7.59
CA VAL A 137 -10.00 -4.63 7.63
C VAL A 137 -10.25 -6.00 7.00
N ILE A 138 -9.65 -6.27 5.84
CA ILE A 138 -9.76 -7.57 5.17
C ILE A 138 -9.13 -8.67 6.03
N THR A 139 -7.93 -8.46 6.57
CA THR A 139 -7.27 -9.42 7.45
C THR A 139 -8.14 -9.79 8.64
N ILE A 140 -8.75 -8.81 9.30
CA ILE A 140 -9.63 -9.05 10.45
C ILE A 140 -10.86 -9.87 10.03
N MET A 141 -11.52 -9.50 8.92
CA MET A 141 -12.69 -10.22 8.43
C MET A 141 -12.37 -11.68 8.07
N VAL A 142 -11.28 -11.91 7.33
CA VAL A 142 -10.86 -13.25 6.92
C VAL A 142 -10.45 -14.10 8.13
N ASN A 143 -9.70 -13.54 9.08
CA ASN A 143 -9.33 -14.24 10.30
C ASN A 143 -10.55 -14.59 11.16
N ALA A 144 -11.49 -13.66 11.32
CA ALA A 144 -12.73 -13.93 12.04
C ALA A 144 -13.50 -15.08 11.40
N PHE A 145 -13.56 -15.13 10.07
CA PHE A 145 -14.20 -16.22 9.33
C PHE A 145 -13.47 -17.56 9.53
N ILE A 146 -12.15 -17.60 9.35
CA ILE A 146 -11.32 -18.81 9.51
C ILE A 146 -11.44 -19.39 10.92
N ILE A 147 -11.32 -18.54 11.95
CA ILE A 147 -11.41 -18.97 13.35
C ILE A 147 -12.83 -19.46 13.66
N SER A 148 -13.86 -18.79 13.13
CA SER A 148 -15.25 -19.21 13.33
C SER A 148 -15.50 -20.61 12.78
N ILE A 149 -14.98 -20.93 11.59
CA ILE A 149 -15.05 -22.29 11.02
C ILE A 149 -14.41 -23.30 11.97
N GLY A 150 -13.17 -23.04 12.42
CA GLY A 150 -12.45 -23.93 13.33
C GLY A 150 -13.19 -24.17 14.65
N VAL A 151 -13.75 -23.11 15.24
CA VAL A 151 -14.49 -23.19 16.51
C VAL A 151 -15.81 -23.93 16.36
N ILE A 152 -16.58 -23.66 15.30
CA ILE A 152 -17.87 -24.33 15.05
C ILE A 152 -17.66 -25.84 14.86
N GLU A 153 -16.66 -26.22 14.06
CA GLU A 153 -16.32 -27.63 13.80
C GLU A 153 -15.79 -28.35 15.03
N TYR A 154 -15.10 -27.63 15.93
CA TYR A 154 -14.67 -28.20 17.21
C TYR A 154 -15.86 -28.42 18.15
N LEU A 155 -16.72 -27.42 18.30
CA LEU A 155 -17.89 -27.50 19.19
C LEU A 155 -18.92 -28.53 18.74
N SER A 156 -19.06 -28.78 17.43
CA SER A 156 -19.96 -29.82 16.92
C SER A 156 -19.48 -31.26 17.20
N SER A 157 -18.23 -31.42 17.62
CA SER A 157 -17.60 -32.72 17.91
C SER A 157 -17.56 -33.11 19.40
N ILE A 158 -18.00 -32.20 20.28
CA ILE A 158 -18.11 -32.39 21.74
C ILE A 158 -19.53 -32.86 22.07
#